data_AF-A0A3R6EB77-F1
#
_entry.id   AF-A0A3R6EB77-F1
#
_cell.length_a   1.000
_cell.length_b   1.000
_cell.length_c   1.000
_cell.angle_alpha   90.00
_cell.angle_beta   90.00
_cell.angle_gamma   90.00
#
_symmetry.space_group_name_H-M   'P 1'
#
loop_
_entity.id
_entity.type
_entity.pdbx_description
1 polymer ?
#
loop_
_entity_poly.entity_id
_entity_poly.type
_entity_poly.pdbx_seq_one_letter_code
_entity_poly.pdbx_strand_id
1 'polypeptide(L)'
;MKAIKYIFSALVGMVALASCDSNITDFEYQGYTGAPKTIDASAVTSEALPGAIRLNWTVPADSTFSYMKISYVNPANQETVTNVVSIHTRTLLIENTLKKYGDYTFTFQAFNDKNEAGAPMQVKAQSGLLPATVTYSKGDKINVTADMLSTDDQEPSEGPIKNLVDGNYNSFFHTRWSSPQKPLPQYIQVDFKEAHQVFMFWYRNRNGSQVGPENLDIQISNDGDNWESIKEILSGLPSASQAEYTSEGIDAGKPFTHLRLVVTKTFGDRNYFNLAELAVFDAHKVVYDPENE
;
A
#
# COMPACT_ATOMS: atom_id res chain seq x y z
N MET A 1 -39.38 -32.03 35.13
CA MET A 1 -40.07 -31.22 36.17
C MET A 1 -40.65 -29.98 35.50
N LYS A 2 -41.99 -29.84 35.56
CA LYS A 2 -42.84 -28.62 35.45
C LYS A 2 -42.51 -27.62 34.31
N ALA A 3 -43.29 -27.40 33.23
CA ALA A 3 -44.74 -27.35 33.02
C ALA A 3 -45.41 -26.42 34.06
N ILE A 4 -45.93 -25.22 33.78
CA ILE A 4 -47.07 -24.84 32.92
C ILE A 4 -47.34 -23.35 33.20
N LYS A 5 -47.88 -22.57 32.25
CA LYS A 5 -49.06 -21.70 32.47
C LYS A 5 -49.83 -21.42 31.15
N TYR A 6 -51.01 -22.07 31.07
CA TYR A 6 -52.34 -21.66 30.58
C TYR A 6 -52.45 -20.87 29.26
N ILE A 7 -53.02 -21.40 28.17
CA ILE A 7 -54.46 -21.65 27.85
C ILE A 7 -55.37 -20.43 28.12
N PHE A 8 -55.81 -19.79 27.04
CA PHE A 8 -57.22 -19.42 26.86
C PHE A 8 -57.66 -19.80 25.45
N SER A 9 -58.63 -20.71 25.39
CA SER A 9 -59.34 -21.19 24.22
C SER A 9 -60.56 -20.32 23.94
N ALA A 10 -60.84 -20.03 22.66
CA ALA A 10 -62.18 -19.81 22.15
C ALA A 10 -62.28 -20.26 20.68
N LEU A 11 -62.76 -21.50 20.53
CA LEU A 11 -63.43 -22.05 19.34
C LEU A 11 -64.78 -21.29 19.21
N VAL A 12 -65.34 -20.89 18.07
CA VAL A 12 -65.96 -21.67 16.96
C VAL A 12 -66.44 -20.63 15.93
N GLY A 13 -66.33 -20.92 14.63
CA GLY A 13 -67.04 -20.18 13.59
C GLY A 13 -66.77 -20.71 12.18
N MET A 14 -67.59 -21.66 11.75
CA MET A 14 -67.54 -22.39 10.47
C MET A 14 -67.37 -21.53 9.21
N VAL A 15 -66.43 -21.97 8.37
CA VAL A 15 -66.56 -22.25 6.92
C VAL A 15 -67.56 -21.40 6.12
N ALA A 16 -67.00 -20.54 5.26
CA ALA A 16 -67.39 -20.51 3.86
C ALA A 16 -66.11 -20.63 3.02
N LEU A 17 -65.87 -21.82 2.48
CA LEU A 17 -64.95 -22.00 1.36
C LEU A 17 -65.56 -21.28 0.16
N ALA A 18 -64.95 -20.17 -0.26
CA ALA A 18 -65.20 -19.57 -1.55
C ALA A 18 -63.85 -19.35 -2.25
N SER A 19 -63.55 -20.29 -3.13
CA SER A 19 -62.62 -20.22 -4.26
C SER A 19 -61.17 -19.82 -3.97
N CYS A 20 -60.29 -20.83 -4.02
CA CYS A 20 -58.95 -20.60 -4.54
C CYS A 20 -59.10 -20.06 -5.97
N ASP A 21 -58.83 -18.77 -6.19
CA ASP A 21 -58.35 -18.34 -7.51
C ASP A 21 -56.82 -18.30 -7.45
N SER A 22 -56.22 -19.16 -8.25
CA SER A 22 -54.78 -19.40 -8.29
C SER A 22 -54.17 -18.50 -9.35
N ASN A 23 -54.32 -17.19 -9.14
CA ASN A 23 -53.73 -16.17 -10.00
C ASN A 23 -53.24 -14.98 -9.16
N ILE A 24 -52.14 -15.17 -8.42
CA ILE A 24 -51.18 -14.06 -8.25
C ILE A 24 -50.65 -13.77 -9.66
N THR A 25 -51.39 -12.95 -10.40
CA THR A 25 -51.03 -12.49 -11.74
C THR A 25 -50.85 -10.98 -11.76
N ASP A 26 -51.43 -10.28 -10.78
CA ASP A 26 -51.24 -8.84 -10.58
C ASP A 26 -50.16 -8.58 -9.53
N PHE A 27 -48.91 -8.53 -10.01
CA PHE A 27 -47.87 -7.81 -9.29
C PHE A 27 -48.12 -6.31 -9.51
N GLU A 28 -48.64 -5.62 -8.49
CA GLU A 28 -48.74 -4.16 -8.51
C GLU A 28 -47.33 -3.56 -8.42
N TYR A 29 -46.85 -3.02 -9.54
CA TYR A 29 -45.62 -2.24 -9.59
C TYR A 29 -45.86 -0.86 -8.99
N GLN A 30 -45.10 -0.50 -7.96
CA GLN A 30 -45.26 0.77 -7.23
C GLN A 30 -44.50 1.94 -7.84
N GLY A 31 -43.54 1.71 -8.74
CA GLY A 31 -42.77 2.77 -9.40
C GLY A 31 -43.11 2.93 -10.88
N TYR A 32 -42.18 3.52 -11.63
CA TYR A 32 -42.43 3.90 -13.01
C TYR A 32 -42.54 2.67 -13.93
N THR A 33 -43.62 2.59 -14.70
CA THR A 33 -43.91 1.46 -15.61
C THR A 33 -44.14 1.86 -17.06
N GLY A 34 -43.93 3.14 -17.40
CA GLY A 34 -43.99 3.62 -18.78
C GLY A 34 -42.71 3.29 -19.56
N ALA A 35 -42.66 3.68 -20.83
CA ALA A 35 -41.50 3.44 -21.69
C ALA A 35 -40.27 4.22 -21.17
N PRO A 36 -39.19 3.52 -20.78
CA PRO A 36 -38.07 4.19 -20.17
C PRO A 36 -37.17 4.91 -21.17
N LYS A 37 -36.70 6.10 -20.80
CA LYS A 37 -35.76 6.90 -21.61
C LYS A 37 -34.39 6.95 -20.96
N THR A 38 -33.37 6.45 -21.66
CA THR A 38 -31.97 6.59 -21.26
C THR A 38 -31.53 8.04 -21.41
N ILE A 39 -30.67 8.51 -20.49
CA ILE A 39 -30.08 9.85 -20.54
C ILE A 39 -29.26 10.07 -21.83
N ASP A 40 -29.10 11.33 -22.23
CA ASP A 40 -28.30 11.69 -23.41
C ASP A 40 -26.80 11.58 -23.16
N ALA A 41 -26.02 11.30 -24.20
CA ALA A 41 -24.55 11.17 -24.10
C ALA A 41 -23.86 12.46 -23.64
N SER A 42 -24.43 13.60 -24.01
CA SER A 42 -23.96 14.93 -23.57
C SER A 42 -24.19 15.18 -22.07
N ALA A 43 -25.04 14.40 -21.40
CA ALA A 43 -25.26 14.53 -19.96
C ALA A 43 -24.18 13.81 -19.13
N VAL A 44 -23.30 13.03 -19.77
CA VAL A 44 -22.25 12.25 -19.11
C VAL A 44 -20.90 12.93 -19.31
N THR A 45 -20.13 13.04 -18.24
CA THR A 45 -18.73 13.47 -18.25
C THR A 45 -17.85 12.38 -17.64
N SER A 46 -16.56 12.39 -17.96
CA SER A 46 -15.60 11.43 -17.42
C SER A 46 -14.35 12.10 -16.85
N GLU A 47 -13.97 11.63 -15.66
CA GLU A 47 -12.73 11.76 -14.91
C GLU A 47 -11.70 10.65 -15.22
N ALA A 48 -10.54 10.94 -15.81
CA ALA A 48 -9.42 10.00 -15.83
C ALA A 48 -8.62 10.08 -14.50
N LEU A 49 -8.66 9.01 -13.70
CA LEU A 49 -7.96 8.89 -12.41
C LEU A 49 -6.90 7.79 -12.48
N PRO A 50 -5.83 7.82 -11.66
CA PRO A 50 -4.83 6.74 -11.64
C PRO A 50 -5.48 5.36 -11.41
N GLY A 51 -5.41 4.49 -12.41
CA GLY A 51 -6.00 3.14 -12.33
C GLY A 51 -7.54 3.11 -12.32
N ALA A 52 -8.21 4.22 -12.65
CA ALA A 52 -9.66 4.34 -12.53
C ALA A 52 -10.30 5.33 -13.53
N ILE A 53 -11.59 5.13 -13.79
CA ILE A 53 -12.43 6.04 -14.55
C ILE A 53 -13.59 6.46 -13.67
N ARG A 54 -13.79 7.77 -13.49
CA ARG A 54 -14.97 8.31 -12.82
C ARG A 54 -15.97 8.80 -13.86
N LEU A 55 -17.12 8.17 -13.95
CA LEU A 55 -18.24 8.65 -14.76
C LEU A 55 -19.14 9.53 -13.89
N ASN A 56 -19.52 10.70 -14.39
CA ASN A 56 -20.50 11.56 -13.76
C ASN A 56 -21.62 11.86 -14.74
N TRP A 57 -22.85 11.98 -14.26
CA TRP A 57 -23.97 12.36 -15.11
C TRP A 57 -25.03 13.16 -14.37
N THR A 58 -25.80 13.92 -15.13
CA THR A 58 -27.02 14.57 -14.65
C THR A 58 -28.23 13.71 -14.98
N VAL A 59 -29.17 13.64 -14.04
CA VAL A 59 -30.48 12.99 -14.25
C VAL A 59 -31.51 14.10 -14.41
N PRO A 60 -32.12 14.28 -15.60
CA PRO A 60 -33.17 15.27 -15.81
C PRO A 60 -34.34 15.08 -14.84
N ALA A 61 -34.99 16.16 -14.41
CA ALA A 61 -36.11 16.11 -13.47
C ALA A 61 -37.34 15.36 -14.02
N ASP A 62 -37.46 15.31 -15.34
CA ASP A 62 -38.48 14.61 -16.12
C ASP A 62 -38.03 13.21 -16.57
N SER A 63 -36.98 12.65 -15.95
CA SER A 63 -36.48 11.31 -16.27
C SER A 63 -37.55 10.24 -16.05
N THR A 64 -37.74 9.41 -17.07
CA THR A 64 -38.76 8.36 -17.09
C THR A 64 -38.15 6.98 -16.87
N PHE A 65 -37.42 6.74 -15.78
CA PHE A 65 -36.87 5.41 -15.51
C PHE A 65 -36.73 5.16 -14.01
N SER A 66 -36.58 3.89 -13.64
CA SER A 66 -36.41 3.48 -12.24
C SER A 66 -34.94 3.27 -11.88
N TYR A 67 -34.21 2.62 -12.78
CA TYR A 67 -32.78 2.36 -12.63
C TYR A 67 -32.07 2.36 -14.00
N MET A 68 -30.74 2.44 -13.99
CA MET A 68 -29.91 2.24 -15.19
C MET A 68 -28.94 1.09 -14.99
N LYS A 69 -28.67 0.37 -16.07
CA LYS A 69 -27.48 -0.49 -16.18
C LYS A 69 -26.41 0.28 -16.93
N ILE A 70 -25.20 0.31 -16.37
CA ILE A 70 -24.00 0.86 -17.00
C ILE A 70 -23.04 -0.30 -17.18
N SER A 71 -22.75 -0.66 -18.43
CA SER A 71 -21.91 -1.80 -18.75
C SER A 71 -20.75 -1.45 -19.66
N TYR A 72 -19.67 -2.22 -19.60
CA TYR A 72 -18.56 -2.15 -20.54
C TYR A 72 -17.89 -3.52 -20.65
N VAL A 73 -17.14 -3.74 -21.73
CA VAL A 73 -16.29 -4.92 -21.87
C VAL A 73 -14.92 -4.58 -21.31
N ASN A 74 -14.46 -5.31 -20.29
CA ASN A 74 -13.14 -5.12 -19.72
C ASN A 74 -12.08 -5.61 -20.73
N PRO A 75 -11.20 -4.73 -21.23
CA PRO A 75 -10.21 -5.10 -22.24
C PRO A 75 -9.17 -6.12 -21.74
N ALA A 76 -8.94 -6.21 -20.43
CA ALA A 76 -7.95 -7.12 -19.85
C ALA A 76 -8.37 -8.60 -19.93
N ASN A 77 -9.66 -8.89 -19.71
CA ASN A 77 -10.18 -10.27 -19.64
C ASN A 77 -11.35 -10.55 -20.58
N GLN A 78 -11.80 -9.55 -21.35
CA GLN A 78 -12.93 -9.61 -22.29
C GLN A 78 -14.29 -9.89 -21.64
N GLU A 79 -14.42 -9.72 -20.32
CA GLU A 79 -15.68 -9.91 -19.61
C GLU A 79 -16.53 -8.63 -19.61
N THR A 80 -17.85 -8.79 -19.73
CA THR A 80 -18.79 -7.68 -19.58
C THR A 80 -19.01 -7.39 -18.10
N VAL A 81 -18.59 -6.21 -17.65
CA VAL A 81 -18.89 -5.69 -16.32
C VAL A 81 -20.18 -4.88 -16.41
N THR A 82 -21.13 -5.12 -15.50
CA THR A 82 -22.40 -4.37 -15.44
C THR A 82 -22.64 -3.85 -14.03
N ASN A 83 -22.81 -2.53 -13.91
CA ASN A 83 -23.20 -1.86 -12.69
C ASN A 83 -24.68 -1.44 -12.78
N VAL A 84 -25.45 -1.70 -11.73
CA VAL A 84 -26.83 -1.23 -11.62
C VAL A 84 -26.85 -0.01 -10.71
N VAL A 85 -27.39 1.09 -11.20
CA VAL A 85 -27.47 2.35 -10.46
C VAL A 85 -28.92 2.83 -10.38
N SER A 86 -29.30 3.42 -9.25
CA SER A 86 -30.64 3.99 -9.08
C SER A 86 -30.77 5.31 -9.84
N ILE A 87 -32.01 5.78 -10.03
CA ILE A 87 -32.29 7.13 -10.55
C ILE A 87 -31.64 8.27 -9.73
N HIS A 88 -31.28 8.02 -8.46
CA HIS A 88 -30.65 9.04 -7.60
C HIS A 88 -29.13 9.07 -7.68
N THR A 89 -28.52 8.08 -8.32
CA THR A 89 -27.07 8.00 -8.50
C THR A 89 -26.63 8.95 -9.62
N ARG A 90 -25.54 9.68 -9.39
CA ARG A 90 -24.97 10.65 -10.35
C ARG A 90 -23.51 10.40 -10.70
N THR A 91 -22.89 9.39 -10.07
CA THR A 91 -21.48 9.08 -10.24
C THR A 91 -21.25 7.59 -10.12
N LEU A 92 -20.26 7.08 -10.84
CA LEU A 92 -19.79 5.70 -10.76
C LEU A 92 -18.28 5.69 -10.95
N LEU A 93 -17.56 5.11 -9.98
CA LEU A 93 -16.14 4.86 -10.08
C LEU A 93 -15.90 3.46 -10.64
N ILE A 94 -15.14 3.37 -11.71
CA ILE A 94 -14.68 2.13 -12.32
C ILE A 94 -13.21 1.97 -11.98
N GLU A 95 -12.93 1.13 -10.99
CA GLU A 95 -11.58 0.84 -10.52
C GLU A 95 -10.91 -0.25 -11.38
N ASN A 96 -9.60 -0.44 -11.20
CA ASN A 96 -8.79 -1.45 -11.88
C ASN A 96 -8.85 -1.35 -13.41
N THR A 97 -8.88 -0.11 -13.92
CA THR A 97 -8.75 0.18 -15.36
C THR A 97 -7.36 0.70 -15.66
N LEU A 98 -6.86 0.52 -16.87
CA LEU A 98 -5.50 0.93 -17.25
C LEU A 98 -5.54 1.81 -18.49
N LYS A 99 -4.65 2.80 -18.54
CA LYS A 99 -4.57 3.74 -19.67
C LYS A 99 -4.11 3.04 -20.95
N LYS A 100 -3.29 2.00 -20.86
CA LYS A 100 -2.76 1.23 -22.01
C LYS A 100 -3.84 0.67 -22.94
N TYR A 101 -5.05 0.45 -22.43
CA TYR A 101 -6.16 -0.07 -23.22
C TYR A 101 -6.91 0.99 -24.04
N GLY A 102 -6.59 2.27 -23.88
CA GLY A 102 -7.23 3.36 -24.63
C GLY A 102 -8.68 3.60 -24.19
N ASP A 103 -9.58 3.72 -25.18
CA ASP A 103 -10.99 4.05 -24.94
C ASP A 103 -11.76 2.86 -24.37
N TYR A 104 -12.29 3.02 -23.16
CA TYR A 104 -13.37 2.20 -22.63
C TYR A 104 -14.70 2.70 -23.19
N THR A 105 -15.50 1.81 -23.75
CA THR A 105 -16.84 2.14 -24.26
C THR A 105 -17.90 1.67 -23.26
N PHE A 106 -18.53 2.61 -22.58
CA PHE A 106 -19.60 2.37 -21.62
C PHE A 106 -20.95 2.47 -22.29
N THR A 107 -21.82 1.48 -22.07
CA THR A 107 -23.21 1.49 -22.50
C THR A 107 -24.10 1.83 -21.31
N PHE A 108 -24.87 2.91 -21.42
CA PHE A 108 -25.93 3.22 -20.46
C PHE A 108 -27.26 2.74 -21.03
N GLN A 109 -28.08 2.15 -20.18
CA GLN A 109 -29.43 1.74 -20.56
C GLN A 109 -30.37 1.87 -19.38
N ALA A 110 -31.44 2.64 -19.56
CA ALA A 110 -32.49 2.82 -18.56
C ALA A 110 -33.50 1.68 -18.57
N PHE A 111 -34.06 1.38 -17.39
CA PHE A 111 -35.08 0.37 -17.18
C PHE A 111 -36.19 0.91 -16.29
N ASN A 112 -37.40 0.44 -16.53
CA ASN A 112 -38.56 0.70 -15.67
C ASN A 112 -38.75 -0.46 -14.67
N ASP A 113 -39.78 -0.37 -13.82
CA ASP A 113 -40.06 -1.40 -12.78
C ASP A 113 -40.50 -2.75 -13.35
N LYS A 114 -40.94 -2.78 -14.62
CA LYS A 114 -41.26 -4.01 -15.35
C LYS A 114 -40.02 -4.65 -15.99
N ASN A 115 -38.83 -4.06 -15.79
CA ASN A 115 -37.59 -4.43 -16.46
C ASN A 115 -37.62 -4.27 -17.99
N GLU A 116 -38.53 -3.44 -18.50
CA GLU A 116 -38.51 -3.03 -19.91
C GLU A 116 -37.36 -2.05 -20.11
N ALA A 117 -36.67 -2.18 -21.25
CA ALA A 117 -35.45 -1.44 -21.52
C ALA A 117 -35.69 -0.25 -22.46
N GLY A 118 -35.05 0.88 -22.16
CA GLY A 118 -34.95 2.00 -23.07
C GLY A 118 -33.90 1.74 -24.16
N ALA A 119 -33.84 2.64 -25.16
CA ALA A 119 -32.77 2.62 -26.14
C ALA A 119 -31.41 2.83 -25.44
N PRO A 120 -30.39 1.99 -25.70
CA PRO A 120 -29.07 2.17 -25.11
C PRO A 120 -28.35 3.35 -25.77
N MET A 121 -27.39 3.91 -25.05
CA MET A 121 -26.46 4.93 -25.55
C MET A 121 -25.04 4.58 -25.12
N GLN A 122 -24.04 5.16 -25.78
CA GLN A 122 -22.64 4.90 -25.47
C GLN A 122 -21.85 6.17 -25.18
N VAL A 123 -20.91 6.06 -24.24
CA VAL A 123 -19.93 7.09 -23.91
C VAL A 123 -18.56 6.45 -23.87
N LYS A 124 -17.58 7.11 -24.47
CA LYS A 124 -16.18 6.72 -24.38
C LYS A 124 -15.48 7.49 -23.26
N ALA A 125 -14.64 6.80 -22.51
CA ALA A 125 -13.79 7.40 -21.50
C ALA A 125 -12.46 6.66 -21.42
N GLN A 126 -11.45 7.31 -20.86
CA GLN A 126 -10.11 6.74 -20.70
C GLN A 126 -9.71 6.73 -19.23
N SER A 127 -8.98 5.69 -18.83
CA SER A 127 -8.38 5.63 -17.50
C SER A 127 -7.19 6.58 -17.40
N GLY A 128 -6.93 7.08 -16.19
CA GLY A 128 -5.70 7.78 -15.90
C GLY A 128 -4.54 6.78 -15.79
N LEU A 129 -3.32 7.25 -16.10
CA LEU A 129 -2.12 6.43 -15.99
C LEU A 129 -1.99 5.92 -14.55
N LEU A 130 -1.95 4.60 -14.35
CA LEU A 130 -1.60 4.00 -13.08
C LEU A 130 -0.07 4.01 -12.93
N PRO A 131 0.51 4.80 -12.01
CA PRO A 131 1.96 4.86 -11.86
C PRO A 131 2.52 3.49 -11.48
N ALA A 132 3.69 3.17 -12.03
CA ALA A 132 4.44 1.98 -11.62
C ALA A 132 4.73 2.03 -10.12
N THR A 133 4.65 0.88 -9.47
CA THR A 133 5.06 0.72 -8.08
C THR A 133 6.46 0.13 -8.01
N VAL A 134 7.29 0.70 -7.13
CA VAL A 134 8.64 0.20 -6.88
C VAL A 134 8.66 -0.46 -5.51
N THR A 135 9.03 -1.73 -5.49
CA THR A 135 9.27 -2.49 -4.26
C THR A 135 10.69 -3.02 -4.28
N TYR A 136 11.17 -3.45 -3.11
CA TYR A 136 12.49 -4.03 -2.98
C TYR A 136 12.39 -5.37 -2.28
N SER A 137 13.08 -6.37 -2.80
CA SER A 137 13.25 -7.66 -2.14
C SER A 137 14.69 -7.83 -1.68
N LYS A 138 14.87 -8.38 -0.48
CA LYS A 138 16.17 -8.72 0.07
C LYS A 138 16.89 -9.73 -0.83
N GLY A 139 18.12 -9.41 -1.22
CA GLY A 139 19.03 -10.28 -1.96
C GLY A 139 20.06 -10.95 -1.04
N ASP A 140 21.22 -11.24 -1.61
CA ASP A 140 22.30 -11.95 -0.92
C ASP A 140 22.94 -11.11 0.20
N LYS A 141 23.40 -11.80 1.25
CA LYS A 141 24.19 -11.16 2.30
C LYS A 141 25.58 -10.84 1.77
N ILE A 142 25.98 -9.57 1.86
CA ILE A 142 27.33 -9.14 1.52
C ILE A 142 28.28 -9.63 2.61
N ASN A 143 29.39 -10.26 2.22
CA ASN A 143 30.38 -10.77 3.17
C ASN A 143 31.27 -9.64 3.71
N VAL A 144 30.74 -8.85 4.65
CA VAL A 144 31.46 -7.79 5.35
C VAL A 144 32.35 -8.41 6.43
N THR A 145 33.66 -8.17 6.34
CA THR A 145 34.67 -8.63 7.31
C THR A 145 35.21 -7.47 8.14
N ALA A 146 35.83 -7.77 9.29
CA ALA A 146 36.29 -6.75 10.24
C ALA A 146 37.29 -5.74 9.65
N ASP A 147 38.12 -6.15 8.68
CA ASP A 147 39.06 -5.29 7.94
C ASP A 147 38.38 -4.26 7.03
N MET A 148 37.09 -4.45 6.73
CA MET A 148 36.28 -3.53 5.92
C MET A 148 35.57 -2.47 6.77
N LEU A 149 35.66 -2.56 8.10
CA LEU A 149 34.92 -1.69 9.01
C LEU A 149 35.83 -0.61 9.60
N SER A 150 35.32 0.62 9.63
CA SER A 150 35.92 1.71 10.39
C SER A 150 34.89 2.62 11.07
N THR A 151 35.31 3.36 12.08
CA THR A 151 34.51 4.38 12.77
C THR A 151 35.40 5.57 13.11
N ASP A 152 34.79 6.73 13.27
CA ASP A 152 35.45 7.97 13.66
C ASP A 152 35.54 8.20 15.16
N ASP A 153 34.96 7.32 15.98
CA ASP A 153 34.92 7.52 17.43
C ASP A 153 34.93 6.20 18.24
N GLN A 154 35.87 5.30 17.94
CA GLN A 154 36.02 4.02 18.66
C GLN A 154 36.29 4.22 20.16
N GLU A 155 35.55 3.51 21.02
CA GLU A 155 35.88 3.42 22.45
C GLU A 155 37.24 2.70 22.63
N PRO A 156 38.24 3.28 23.33
CA PRO A 156 39.58 2.71 23.43
C PRO A 156 39.68 1.42 24.24
N SER A 157 38.79 1.22 25.22
CA SER A 157 38.94 0.17 26.23
C SER A 157 38.10 -1.08 25.97
N GLU A 158 37.01 -0.94 25.23
CA GLU A 158 36.05 -2.01 24.99
C GLU A 158 35.27 -1.79 23.70
N GLY A 159 34.45 -2.78 23.35
CA GLY A 159 33.54 -2.72 22.22
C GLY A 159 34.19 -2.37 20.87
N PRO A 160 35.22 -3.10 20.41
CA PRO A 160 35.86 -2.84 19.13
C PRO A 160 34.90 -3.07 17.95
N ILE A 161 35.05 -2.29 16.88
CA ILE A 161 34.16 -2.32 15.71
C ILE A 161 34.05 -3.70 15.03
N LYS A 162 35.08 -4.53 15.11
CA LYS A 162 35.08 -5.90 14.60
C LYS A 162 33.95 -6.76 15.19
N ASN A 163 33.44 -6.40 16.37
CA ASN A 163 32.35 -7.13 17.02
C ASN A 163 31.04 -7.00 16.24
N LEU A 164 30.90 -6.00 15.36
CA LEU A 164 29.70 -5.87 14.52
C LEU A 164 29.48 -7.02 13.53
N VAL A 165 30.51 -7.84 13.28
CA VAL A 165 30.47 -8.90 12.26
C VAL A 165 31.08 -10.21 12.78
N ASP A 166 31.13 -10.38 14.10
CA ASP A 166 31.72 -11.58 14.73
C ASP A 166 30.71 -12.72 14.94
N GLY A 167 29.42 -12.46 14.72
CA GLY A 167 28.33 -13.43 14.88
C GLY A 167 27.97 -13.74 16.34
N ASN A 168 28.46 -12.96 17.29
CA ASN A 168 28.19 -13.10 18.71
C ASN A 168 27.32 -11.95 19.24
N TYR A 169 26.04 -12.23 19.46
CA TYR A 169 25.07 -11.22 19.92
C TYR A 169 25.29 -10.70 21.36
N ASN A 170 26.31 -11.20 22.07
CA ASN A 170 26.70 -10.73 23.40
C ASN A 170 27.96 -9.85 23.39
N SER A 171 28.75 -9.84 22.31
CA SER A 171 29.73 -8.78 22.07
C SER A 171 29.02 -7.54 21.52
N PHE A 172 29.73 -6.43 21.48
CA PHE A 172 29.19 -5.16 21.01
C PHE A 172 30.29 -4.27 20.46
N PHE A 173 29.93 -3.38 19.55
CA PHE A 173 30.66 -2.17 19.26
C PHE A 173 30.15 -1.03 20.14
N HIS A 174 31.04 -0.11 20.52
CA HIS A 174 30.69 1.11 21.22
C HIS A 174 31.51 2.29 20.69
N THR A 175 30.85 3.41 20.37
CA THR A 175 31.57 4.67 20.20
C THR A 175 32.00 5.24 21.55
N ARG A 176 32.89 6.22 21.57
CA ARG A 176 33.57 6.63 22.79
C ARG A 176 32.60 7.21 23.82
N TRP A 177 32.30 6.43 24.85
CA TRP A 177 31.52 6.88 25.99
C TRP A 177 32.42 7.39 27.13
N SER A 178 33.67 6.94 27.16
CA SER A 178 34.69 7.42 28.08
C SER A 178 35.08 8.87 27.78
N SER A 179 35.59 9.59 28.79
CA SER A 179 36.05 10.96 28.58
C SER A 179 37.40 11.00 27.81
N PRO A 180 37.61 11.97 26.90
CA PRO A 180 36.62 12.92 26.39
C PRO A 180 35.70 12.29 25.34
N GLN A 181 34.41 12.64 25.39
CA GLN A 181 33.42 12.25 24.38
C GLN A 181 33.46 13.21 23.19
N LYS A 182 33.25 12.67 21.98
CA LYS A 182 33.04 13.44 20.75
C LYS A 182 31.54 13.66 20.55
N PRO A 183 31.05 14.89 20.27
CA PRO A 183 29.63 15.10 19.97
C PRO A 183 29.22 14.39 18.67
N LEU A 184 27.94 14.04 18.54
CA LEU A 184 27.36 13.57 17.27
C LEU A 184 27.49 14.65 16.18
N PRO A 185 27.58 14.28 14.89
CA PRO A 185 27.43 12.92 14.34
C PRO A 185 28.68 12.04 14.49
N GLN A 186 28.44 10.74 14.51
CA GLN A 186 29.46 9.67 14.50
C GLN A 186 29.03 8.59 13.50
N TYR A 187 29.94 7.80 12.94
CA TYR A 187 29.60 6.84 11.90
C TYR A 187 30.20 5.44 12.10
N ILE A 188 29.50 4.46 11.51
CA ILE A 188 30.09 3.19 11.09
C ILE A 188 30.26 3.25 9.58
N GLN A 189 31.45 2.92 9.09
CA GLN A 189 31.78 2.83 7.68
C GLN A 189 32.05 1.39 7.28
N VAL A 190 31.60 1.04 6.07
CA VAL A 190 31.90 -0.23 5.39
C VAL A 190 32.57 0.06 4.06
N ASP A 191 33.77 -0.47 3.86
CA ASP A 191 34.54 -0.38 2.63
C ASP A 191 34.41 -1.69 1.85
N PHE A 192 33.55 -1.71 0.84
CA PHE A 192 33.27 -2.88 0.01
C PHE A 192 34.42 -3.20 -0.95
N LYS A 193 34.59 -4.50 -1.23
CA LYS A 193 35.59 -5.00 -2.19
C LYS A 193 35.08 -4.97 -3.63
N GLU A 194 33.78 -4.75 -3.80
CA GLU A 194 33.10 -4.59 -5.09
C GLU A 194 32.03 -3.51 -4.97
N ALA A 195 31.52 -3.04 -6.10
CA ALA A 195 30.54 -1.97 -6.13
C ALA A 195 29.11 -2.52 -5.96
N HIS A 196 28.32 -1.86 -5.12
CA HIS A 196 26.90 -2.16 -4.89
C HIS A 196 26.05 -0.94 -5.26
N GLN A 197 24.74 -1.13 -5.48
CA GLN A 197 23.83 -0.01 -5.81
C GLN A 197 22.53 -0.06 -5.01
N VAL A 198 21.84 -1.20 -5.05
CA VAL A 198 20.57 -1.40 -4.36
C VAL A 198 20.84 -2.34 -3.19
N PHE A 199 20.55 -1.88 -1.98
CA PHE A 199 20.97 -2.58 -0.77
C PHE A 199 19.95 -2.45 0.36
N MET A 200 20.14 -3.28 1.38
CA MET A 200 19.49 -3.18 2.68
C MET A 200 20.55 -3.35 3.77
N PHE A 201 20.32 -2.79 4.94
CA PHE A 201 21.13 -3.11 6.11
C PHE A 201 20.26 -3.60 7.25
N TRP A 202 20.86 -4.42 8.11
CA TRP A 202 20.28 -4.89 9.35
C TRP A 202 21.26 -4.62 10.47
N TYR A 203 20.76 -4.27 11.65
CA TYR A 203 21.57 -4.24 12.85
C TYR A 203 20.80 -4.79 14.05
N ARG A 204 21.56 -5.14 15.08
CA ARG A 204 21.02 -5.52 16.39
C ARG A 204 21.58 -4.59 17.46
N ASN A 205 20.71 -4.08 18.32
CA ASN A 205 21.13 -3.30 19.48
C ASN A 205 21.92 -4.17 20.48
N ARG A 206 22.85 -3.54 21.20
CA ARG A 206 23.61 -4.19 22.28
C ARG A 206 22.68 -4.79 23.34
N ASN A 207 23.06 -5.95 23.88
CA ASN A 207 22.40 -6.54 25.04
C ASN A 207 22.59 -5.68 26.31
N GLY A 208 21.49 -5.33 26.98
CA GLY A 208 21.49 -4.53 28.20
C GLY A 208 21.61 -3.02 27.99
N SER A 209 21.46 -2.53 26.76
CA SER A 209 21.55 -1.10 26.42
C SER A 209 20.26 -0.60 25.78
N GLN A 210 19.98 0.69 25.97
CA GLN A 210 18.93 1.42 25.25
C GLN A 210 19.47 2.63 24.47
N VAL A 211 20.80 2.73 24.32
CA VAL A 211 21.47 3.85 23.66
C VAL A 211 21.95 3.42 22.27
N GLY A 212 21.00 3.23 21.36
CA GLY A 212 21.23 2.98 19.94
C GLY A 212 20.92 4.21 19.07
N PRO A 213 21.08 4.08 17.74
CA PRO A 213 20.68 5.13 16.80
C PRO A 213 19.18 5.44 16.89
N GLU A 214 18.83 6.72 16.97
CA GLU A 214 17.46 7.23 16.83
C GLU A 214 17.25 7.84 15.44
N ASN A 215 18.27 8.49 14.89
CA ASN A 215 18.31 8.99 13.52
C ASN A 215 19.60 8.53 12.81
N LEU A 216 19.46 8.19 11.52
CA LEU A 216 20.56 7.87 10.63
C LEU A 216 20.55 8.77 9.38
N ASP A 217 21.72 9.20 8.96
CA ASP A 217 21.99 9.68 7.59
C ASP A 217 22.84 8.61 6.88
N ILE A 218 22.32 8.10 5.77
CA ILE A 218 22.97 7.07 4.97
C ILE A 218 23.74 7.75 3.87
N GLN A 219 25.06 7.59 3.89
CA GLN A 219 25.95 8.22 2.93
C GLN A 219 26.73 7.18 2.14
N ILE A 220 27.03 7.50 0.88
CA ILE A 220 27.86 6.67 0.00
C ILE A 220 29.04 7.44 -0.56
N SER A 221 30.08 6.71 -0.97
CA SER A 221 31.25 7.25 -1.66
C SER A 221 31.88 6.21 -2.59
N ASN A 222 32.71 6.67 -3.54
CA ASN A 222 33.58 5.86 -4.39
C ASN A 222 35.08 6.16 -4.19
N ASP A 223 35.42 7.18 -3.40
CA ASP A 223 36.82 7.58 -3.13
C ASP A 223 37.16 7.55 -1.63
N GLY A 224 36.17 7.41 -0.75
CA GLY A 224 36.34 7.42 0.70
C GLY A 224 36.50 8.83 1.31
N ASP A 225 36.62 9.85 0.47
CA ASP A 225 36.90 11.24 0.86
C ASP A 225 35.68 12.15 0.67
N ASN A 226 35.00 12.02 -0.47
CA ASN A 226 33.80 12.78 -0.82
C ASN A 226 32.56 11.92 -0.62
N TRP A 227 31.63 12.41 0.19
CA TRP A 227 30.45 11.66 0.63
C TRP A 227 29.16 12.34 0.19
N GLU A 228 28.19 11.53 -0.23
CA GLU A 228 26.85 11.97 -0.61
C GLU A 228 25.82 11.33 0.29
N SER A 229 24.93 12.15 0.88
CA SER A 229 23.75 11.68 1.59
C SER A 229 22.68 11.23 0.59
N ILE A 230 22.20 10.00 0.75
CA ILE A 230 21.20 9.39 -0.14
C ILE A 230 19.88 9.07 0.55
N LYS A 231 19.84 9.01 1.88
CA LYS A 231 18.64 8.70 2.66
C LYS A 231 18.81 9.12 4.11
N GLU A 232 17.83 9.85 4.64
CA GLU A 232 17.66 10.04 6.09
C GLU A 232 16.61 9.06 6.64
N ILE A 233 16.89 8.48 7.80
CA ILE A 233 15.96 7.67 8.59
C ILE A 233 15.78 8.39 9.92
N LEU A 234 14.65 9.08 10.06
CA LEU A 234 14.36 9.96 11.19
C LEU A 234 13.33 9.38 12.18
N SER A 235 12.88 8.15 11.95
CA SER A 235 11.91 7.46 12.80
C SER A 235 11.90 5.95 12.55
N GLY A 236 11.31 5.18 13.46
CA GLY A 236 11.10 3.73 13.32
C GLY A 236 12.30 2.85 13.72
N LEU A 237 13.43 3.45 14.09
CA LEU A 237 14.58 2.74 14.66
C LEU A 237 14.27 2.33 16.11
N PRO A 238 14.61 1.10 16.56
CA PRO A 238 14.28 0.63 17.90
C PRO A 238 15.32 1.01 18.96
N SER A 239 14.86 1.25 20.19
CA SER A 239 15.74 1.53 21.35
C SER A 239 15.90 0.35 22.31
N ALA A 240 15.06 -0.68 22.23
CA ALA A 240 15.09 -1.76 23.22
C ALA A 240 16.38 -2.59 23.14
N SER A 241 16.79 -3.15 24.28
CA SER A 241 17.89 -4.09 24.38
C SER A 241 17.69 -5.25 23.41
N GLN A 242 18.73 -5.57 22.63
CA GLN A 242 18.71 -6.63 21.63
C GLN A 242 17.67 -6.48 20.50
N ALA A 243 16.99 -5.33 20.41
CA ALA A 243 16.08 -5.08 19.31
C ALA A 243 16.82 -5.07 17.98
N GLU A 244 16.13 -5.52 16.95
CA GLU A 244 16.66 -5.63 15.61
C GLU A 244 15.95 -4.65 14.68
N TYR A 245 16.68 -4.15 13.71
CA TYR A 245 16.16 -3.30 12.66
C TYR A 245 16.64 -3.81 11.32
N THR A 246 15.75 -3.86 10.33
CA THR A 246 16.10 -4.04 8.92
C THR A 246 15.58 -2.82 8.17
N SER A 247 16.42 -2.17 7.38
CA SER A 247 16.00 -1.06 6.53
C SER A 247 15.04 -1.54 5.44
N GLU A 248 14.23 -0.63 4.90
CA GLU A 248 13.67 -0.86 3.55
C GLU A 248 14.81 -0.97 2.51
N GLY A 249 14.48 -1.39 1.29
CA GLY A 249 15.44 -1.33 0.19
C GLY A 249 15.80 0.11 -0.16
N ILE A 250 17.09 0.36 -0.32
CA ILE A 250 17.66 1.66 -0.68
C ILE A 250 18.31 1.51 -2.04
N ASP A 251 17.83 2.25 -3.04
CA ASP A 251 18.48 2.39 -4.35
C ASP A 251 19.31 3.68 -4.34
N ALA A 252 20.63 3.54 -4.34
CA ALA A 252 21.54 4.67 -4.40
C ALA A 252 21.49 5.43 -5.74
N GLY A 253 20.83 4.88 -6.77
CA GLY A 253 20.78 5.43 -8.12
C GLY A 253 22.07 5.29 -8.92
N LYS A 254 23.17 4.89 -8.28
CA LYS A 254 24.49 4.63 -8.88
C LYS A 254 25.31 3.63 -8.05
N PRO A 255 26.29 2.94 -8.67
CA PRO A 255 27.23 2.09 -7.94
C PRO A 255 28.11 2.87 -6.95
N PHE A 256 28.39 2.27 -5.79
CA PHE A 256 29.26 2.78 -4.74
C PHE A 256 30.10 1.66 -4.10
N THR A 257 31.26 2.00 -3.53
CA THR A 257 32.13 1.06 -2.80
C THR A 257 32.28 1.39 -1.32
N HIS A 258 31.81 2.54 -0.86
CA HIS A 258 31.86 2.93 0.55
C HIS A 258 30.47 3.32 1.05
N LEU A 259 30.11 2.83 2.23
CA LEU A 259 28.84 3.14 2.90
C LEU A 259 29.12 3.65 4.30
N ARG A 260 28.42 4.71 4.70
CA ARG A 260 28.36 5.18 6.09
C ARG A 260 26.94 5.14 6.61
N LEU A 261 26.79 4.56 7.79
CA LEU A 261 25.63 4.75 8.66
C LEU A 261 26.02 5.85 9.65
N VAL A 262 25.63 7.09 9.36
CA VAL A 262 25.95 8.25 10.20
C VAL A 262 24.85 8.42 11.24
N VAL A 263 25.18 8.21 12.51
CA VAL A 263 24.26 8.43 13.63
C VAL A 263 24.22 9.92 13.95
N THR A 264 23.10 10.56 13.61
CA THR A 264 22.89 12.00 13.84
C THR A 264 22.14 12.28 15.14
N LYS A 265 21.43 11.28 15.67
CA LYS A 265 20.77 11.32 16.98
C LYS A 265 20.73 9.93 17.60
N THR A 266 20.84 9.86 18.92
CA THR A 266 20.72 8.63 19.71
C THR A 266 19.56 8.71 20.67
N PHE A 267 19.00 7.57 21.02
CA PHE A 267 18.04 7.51 22.11
C PHE A 267 18.63 8.02 23.43
N GLY A 268 17.91 8.94 24.08
CA GLY A 268 18.36 9.56 25.33
C GLY A 268 19.44 10.65 25.15
N ASP A 269 19.61 11.17 23.93
CA ASP A 269 20.46 12.32 23.59
C ASP A 269 21.90 12.19 24.13
N ARG A 270 22.51 11.02 23.92
CA ARG A 270 23.90 10.73 24.29
C ARG A 270 24.84 11.07 23.13
N ASN A 271 26.10 11.38 23.46
CA ASN A 271 27.16 11.57 22.48
C ASN A 271 27.88 10.26 22.15
N TYR A 272 27.16 9.13 22.18
CA TYR A 272 27.70 7.81 21.86
C TYR A 272 26.56 6.86 21.52
N PHE A 273 26.87 5.77 20.82
CA PHE A 273 25.94 4.68 20.55
C PHE A 273 26.67 3.34 20.59
N ASN A 274 25.88 2.26 20.57
CA ASN A 274 26.38 0.90 20.58
C ASN A 274 25.44 -0.03 19.83
N LEU A 275 26.03 -1.05 19.23
CA LEU A 275 25.34 -2.09 18.46
C LEU A 275 26.02 -3.43 18.72
N ALA A 276 25.27 -4.52 18.71
CA ALA A 276 25.81 -5.87 18.79
C ALA A 276 26.34 -6.34 17.43
N GLU A 277 25.54 -6.15 16.38
CA GLU A 277 25.83 -6.67 15.03
C GLU A 277 25.36 -5.71 13.95
N LEU A 278 25.97 -5.83 12.77
CA LEU A 278 25.63 -5.16 11.52
C LEU A 278 25.74 -6.16 10.37
N ALA A 279 24.77 -6.15 9.45
CA ALA A 279 24.83 -6.85 8.18
C ALA A 279 24.36 -5.94 7.06
N VAL A 280 24.94 -6.10 5.88
CA VAL A 280 24.50 -5.46 4.65
C VAL A 280 24.12 -6.55 3.64
N PHE A 281 23.10 -6.31 2.86
CA PHE A 281 22.58 -7.21 1.84
C PHE A 281 22.46 -6.44 0.53
N ASP A 282 22.73 -7.10 -0.58
CA ASP A 282 22.19 -6.65 -1.84
C ASP A 282 20.66 -6.69 -1.79
N ALA A 283 20.01 -5.88 -2.63
CA ALA A 283 18.58 -5.91 -2.80
C ALA A 283 18.20 -5.79 -4.27
N HIS A 284 17.06 -6.36 -4.63
CA HIS A 284 16.56 -6.30 -5.99
C HIS A 284 15.42 -5.30 -6.06
N LYS A 285 15.56 -4.32 -6.96
CA LYS A 285 14.50 -3.38 -7.30
C LYS A 285 13.48 -4.08 -8.19
N VAL A 286 12.25 -4.21 -7.70
CA VAL A 286 11.12 -4.79 -8.44
C VAL A 286 10.20 -3.65 -8.84
N VAL A 287 10.10 -3.43 -10.16
CA VAL A 287 9.19 -2.44 -10.74
C VAL A 287 7.99 -3.18 -11.30
N TYR A 288 6.81 -2.90 -10.74
CA TYR A 288 5.53 -3.38 -11.26
C TYR A 288 4.87 -2.22 -11.99
N ASP A 289 4.77 -2.33 -13.32
CA ASP A 289 4.18 -1.31 -14.17
C ASP A 289 3.03 -1.91 -15.00
N PRO A 290 1.80 -1.89 -14.46
CA PRO A 290 0.61 -2.41 -15.15
C PRO A 290 0.42 -1.85 -16.56
N GLU A 291 0.91 -0.64 -16.82
CA GLU A 291 0.73 0.07 -18.09
C GLU A 291 1.65 -0.46 -19.19
N ASN A 292 2.70 -1.21 -18.83
CA ASN A 292 3.70 -1.75 -19.75
C ASN A 292 3.90 -3.29 -19.66
N GLU A 293 3.01 -4.00 -18.94
CA GLU A 293 2.90 -5.46 -18.99
C GLU A 293 2.33 -6.00 -20.31
#